data_AF-E0WIC1-F1
#
_entry.id   AF-E0WIC1-F1
#
_cell.length_a   1.000
_cell.length_b   1.000
_cell.length_c   1.000
_cell.angle_alpha   90.00
_cell.angle_beta   90.00
_cell.angle_gamma   90.00
#
_symmetry.space_group_name_H-M   'P 1'
#
loop_
_entity.id
_entity.type
_entity.pdbx_description
1 polymer ?
#
loop_
_entity_poly.entity_id
_entity_poly.type
_entity_poly.pdbx_seq_one_letter_code
_entity_poly.pdbx_strand_id
1 'polypeptide(L)'
;MLKDFYRTTFSFLKPLLLLLGLLLPFSLCIAGEYISISDDWDEIARNHKTYYFENGLDHFNQGQYQQAFEDFRKAQEYSIGLGSVYLAKMYL
;
A
#
# COMPACT_ATOMS: atom_id res chain seq x y z
N MET A 1 -49.75 -6.81 -14.49
CA MET A 1 -48.79 -5.85 -15.07
C MET A 1 -47.67 -5.49 -14.10
N LEU A 2 -47.93 -4.79 -12.98
CA LEU A 2 -46.86 -4.37 -12.03
C LEU A 2 -46.23 -5.55 -11.23
N LYS A 3 -47.04 -6.57 -10.91
CA LYS A 3 -46.59 -7.79 -10.23
C LYS A 3 -45.68 -8.67 -11.11
N ASP A 4 -45.95 -8.69 -12.40
CA ASP A 4 -45.16 -9.45 -13.39
C ASP A 4 -43.84 -8.76 -13.67
N PHE A 5 -43.85 -7.43 -13.69
CA PHE A 5 -42.64 -6.60 -13.75
C PHE A 5 -41.73 -6.88 -12.56
N TYR A 6 -42.26 -6.80 -11.32
CA TYR A 6 -41.48 -7.10 -10.11
C TYR A 6 -40.92 -8.52 -10.08
N ARG A 7 -41.71 -9.52 -10.52
CA ARG A 7 -41.27 -10.91 -10.57
C ARG A 7 -40.12 -11.10 -11.56
N THR A 8 -40.20 -10.42 -12.70
CA THR A 8 -39.20 -10.47 -13.76
C THR A 8 -37.91 -9.80 -13.30
N THR A 9 -37.99 -8.57 -12.76
CA THR A 9 -36.83 -7.85 -12.23
C THR A 9 -36.17 -8.58 -11.07
N PHE A 10 -36.96 -9.18 -10.17
CA PHE A 10 -36.44 -9.97 -9.06
C PHE A 10 -35.76 -11.26 -9.54
N SER A 11 -36.26 -11.88 -10.62
CA SER A 11 -35.61 -13.04 -11.25
C SER A 11 -34.24 -12.70 -11.83
N PHE A 12 -34.06 -11.50 -12.39
CA PHE A 12 -32.78 -11.02 -12.89
C PHE A 12 -31.81 -10.57 -11.77
N LEU A 13 -32.34 -10.05 -10.65
CA LEU A 13 -31.53 -9.59 -9.53
C LEU A 13 -30.95 -10.74 -8.70
N LYS A 14 -31.66 -11.87 -8.60
CA LYS A 14 -31.23 -13.07 -7.85
C LYS A 14 -29.82 -13.58 -8.21
N PRO A 15 -29.47 -13.84 -9.48
CA PRO A 15 -28.13 -14.31 -9.82
C PRO A 15 -27.06 -13.26 -9.50
N LEU A 16 -27.38 -11.96 -9.62
CA LEU A 16 -26.45 -10.89 -9.27
C LEU A 16 -26.16 -10.82 -7.77
N LEU A 17 -27.20 -10.98 -6.93
CA LEU A 17 -27.05 -11.04 -5.48
C LEU A 17 -26.30 -12.29 -5.02
N LEU A 18 -26.52 -13.43 -5.69
CA LEU A 18 -25.77 -14.66 -5.43
C LEU A 18 -24.29 -14.52 -5.82
N LEU A 19 -24.01 -13.88 -6.97
CA LEU A 19 -22.65 -13.57 -7.40
C LEU A 19 -21.95 -12.64 -6.40
N LEU A 20 -22.63 -11.57 -5.96
CA LEU A 20 -22.11 -10.65 -4.94
C LEU A 20 -21.80 -11.38 -3.63
N GLY A 21 -22.73 -12.23 -3.17
CA GLY A 21 -22.56 -13.05 -1.96
C GLY A 21 -21.42 -14.05 -2.07
N LEU A 22 -21.13 -14.57 -3.26
CA LEU A 22 -20.03 -15.51 -3.51
C LEU A 22 -18.66 -14.80 -3.63
N LEU A 23 -18.65 -13.55 -4.10
CA LEU A 23 -17.44 -12.73 -4.21
C LEU A 23 -17.04 -12.04 -2.89
N LEU A 24 -18.01 -11.78 -2.01
CA LEU A 24 -17.80 -11.15 -0.70
C LEU A 24 -16.72 -11.86 0.16
N PRO A 25 -16.74 -13.19 0.33
CA PRO A 25 -15.70 -13.91 1.08
C PRO A 25 -14.33 -13.82 0.42
N PHE A 26 -14.27 -13.85 -0.92
CA PHE A 26 -13.02 -13.74 -1.67
C PHE A 26 -12.40 -12.34 -1.51
N SER A 27 -13.23 -11.30 -1.56
CA SER A 27 -12.80 -9.92 -1.30
C SER A 27 -12.29 -9.72 0.13
N LEU A 28 -12.93 -10.35 1.12
CA LEU A 28 -12.53 -10.24 2.52
C LEU A 28 -11.23 -11.01 2.81
N CYS A 29 -11.04 -12.16 2.15
CA CYS A 29 -9.82 -12.96 2.23
C CYS A 29 -8.59 -12.16 1.77
N ILE A 30 -8.68 -11.46 0.63
CA ILE A 30 -7.59 -10.65 0.11
C ILE A 30 -7.33 -9.40 0.97
N ALA A 31 -8.37 -8.81 1.56
CA ALA A 31 -8.23 -7.62 2.41
C ALA A 31 -7.43 -7.90 3.69
N GLY A 32 -7.62 -9.07 4.32
CA GLY A 32 -6.90 -9.44 5.54
C GLY A 32 -5.39 -9.65 5.35
N GLU A 33 -4.99 -10.19 4.20
CA GLU A 33 -3.59 -10.47 3.87
C GLU A 33 -2.84 -9.20 3.38
N TYR A 34 -3.54 -8.24 2.79
CA TYR A 34 -2.96 -6.97 2.34
C TYR A 34 -2.61 -6.02 3.51
N ILE A 35 -3.40 -6.05 4.59
CA ILE A 35 -3.22 -5.19 5.76
C ILE A 35 -2.01 -5.62 6.61
N SER A 36 -1.69 -6.91 6.70
CA SER A 36 -0.50 -7.34 7.46
C SER A 36 0.81 -7.10 6.73
N ILE A 37 0.80 -7.14 5.39
CA ILE A 37 1.98 -6.81 4.59
C ILE A 37 2.30 -5.31 4.75
N SER A 38 1.33 -4.39 4.83
CA SER A 38 1.64 -2.96 4.93
C SER A 38 2.43 -2.57 6.18
N ASP A 39 2.10 -3.13 7.32
CA ASP A 39 2.58 -2.62 8.61
C ASP A 39 4.06 -2.95 8.85
N ASP A 40 4.48 -4.18 8.52
CA ASP A 40 5.88 -4.63 8.69
C ASP A 40 6.83 -3.90 7.72
N TRP A 41 6.41 -3.71 6.46
CA TRP A 41 7.21 -2.97 5.48
C TRP A 41 7.31 -1.48 5.82
N ASP A 42 6.23 -0.89 6.33
CA ASP A 42 6.22 0.50 6.79
C ASP A 42 7.12 0.70 8.01
N GLU A 43 7.17 -0.25 8.93
CA GLU A 43 8.08 -0.21 10.07
C GLU A 43 9.55 -0.32 9.63
N ILE A 44 9.88 -1.28 8.76
CA ILE A 44 11.23 -1.46 8.24
C ILE A 44 11.69 -0.21 7.47
N ALA A 45 10.85 0.34 6.60
CA ALA A 45 11.18 1.55 5.84
C ALA A 45 11.39 2.76 6.75
N ARG A 46 10.54 2.91 7.79
CA ARG A 46 10.67 3.97 8.79
C ARG A 46 11.98 3.85 9.57
N ASN A 47 12.33 2.65 10.03
CA ASN A 47 13.55 2.40 10.78
C ASN A 47 14.81 2.71 9.93
N HIS A 48 14.84 2.28 8.66
CA HIS A 48 15.95 2.60 7.76
C HIS A 48 16.06 4.09 7.48
N LYS A 49 14.94 4.78 7.23
CA LYS A 49 14.93 6.23 7.04
C LYS A 49 15.50 6.96 8.25
N THR A 50 15.05 6.62 9.46
CA THR A 50 15.55 7.24 10.70
C THR A 50 17.04 6.98 10.88
N TYR A 51 17.48 5.73 10.72
CA TYR A 51 18.89 5.36 10.84
C TYR A 51 19.81 6.20 9.94
N TYR A 52 19.49 6.28 8.64
CA TYR A 52 20.31 7.04 7.70
C TYR A 52 20.23 8.55 7.93
N PHE A 53 19.08 9.06 8.37
CA PHE A 53 18.95 10.48 8.70
C PHE A 53 19.81 10.87 9.91
N GLU A 54 19.78 10.06 10.97
CA GLU A 54 20.57 10.28 12.19
C GLU A 54 22.07 10.19 11.91
N ASN A 55 22.51 9.19 11.14
CA ASN A 55 23.90 9.08 10.71
C ASN A 55 24.33 10.27 9.85
N GLY A 56 23.48 10.71 8.92
CA GLY A 56 23.77 11.87 8.09
C GLY A 56 23.98 13.13 8.92
N LEU A 57 23.19 13.30 9.99
CA LEU A 57 23.34 14.41 10.93
C LEU A 57 24.64 14.30 11.75
N ASP A 58 25.01 13.10 12.21
CA ASP A 58 26.27 12.88 12.92
C ASP A 58 27.49 13.20 12.04
N HIS A 59 27.55 12.64 10.83
CA HIS A 59 28.59 12.96 9.85
C HIS A 59 28.63 14.45 9.52
N PHE A 60 27.47 15.11 9.38
CA PHE A 60 27.40 16.55 9.14
C PHE A 60 28.02 17.35 10.29
N ASN A 61 27.68 17.00 11.54
CA ASN A 61 28.23 17.64 12.73
C ASN A 61 29.74 17.41 12.89
N GLN A 62 30.26 16.29 12.36
CA GLN A 62 31.68 15.97 12.30
C GLN A 62 32.41 16.62 11.11
N GLY A 63 31.70 17.37 10.25
CA GLY A 63 32.26 17.99 9.04
C GLY A 63 32.51 17.01 7.88
N GLN A 64 32.02 15.78 7.99
CA GLN A 64 32.14 14.71 7.00
C GLN A 64 31.02 14.83 5.95
N TYR A 65 31.02 15.93 5.20
CA TYR A 65 29.90 16.31 4.34
C TYR A 65 29.59 15.31 3.22
N GLN A 66 30.59 14.59 2.71
CA GLN A 66 30.37 13.60 1.66
C GLN A 66 29.62 12.37 2.20
N GLN A 67 30.01 11.86 3.37
CA GLN A 67 29.29 10.77 4.04
C GLN A 67 27.89 11.22 4.46
N ALA A 68 27.76 12.44 5.00
CA ALA A 68 26.46 13.01 5.35
C ALA A 68 25.52 13.07 4.15
N PHE A 69 26.01 13.51 2.99
CA PHE A 69 25.23 13.55 1.76
C PHE A 69 24.76 12.16 1.30
N GLU A 70 25.64 11.15 1.36
CA GLU A 70 25.28 9.77 1.01
C GLU A 70 24.22 9.18 1.96
N ASP A 71 24.33 9.47 3.25
CA ASP A 71 23.36 9.03 4.25
C ASP A 71 22.00 9.74 4.04
N PHE A 72 21.98 11.05 3.76
CA PHE A 72 20.74 11.74 3.43
C PHE A 72 20.09 11.23 2.13
N ARG A 73 20.90 10.90 1.11
CA ARG A 73 20.40 10.29 -0.14
C ARG A 73 19.72 8.95 0.13
N LYS A 74 20.32 8.08 0.94
CA LYS A 74 19.71 6.80 1.34
C LYS A 74 18.42 7.02 2.14
N ALA A 75 18.43 7.95 3.11
CA ALA A 75 17.21 8.28 3.87
C ALA A 75 16.07 8.74 2.94
N GLN A 76 16.39 9.47 1.86
CA GLN A 76 15.42 9.87 0.83
C GLN A 76 14.90 8.68 0.02
N GLU A 77 15.76 7.71 -0.34
CA GLU A 77 15.34 6.47 -1.01
C GLU A 77 14.31 5.68 -0.19
N TYR A 78 14.52 5.59 1.13
CA TYR A 78 13.57 4.97 2.05
C TYR A 78 12.38 5.87 2.42
N SER A 79 12.48 7.18 2.21
CA SER A 79 11.37 8.11 2.40
C SER A 79 10.31 8.01 1.31
N ILE A 80 10.61 7.33 0.21
CA ILE A 80 9.58 6.93 -0.73
C ILE A 80 9.00 5.60 -0.24
N GLY A 81 8.08 5.71 0.73
CA GLY A 81 7.17 4.62 1.10
C GLY A 81 6.34 4.16 -0.11
N LEU A 82 5.51 3.13 0.08
CA LEU A 82 4.66 2.40 -0.90
C LEU A 82 4.23 3.13 -2.22
N GLY A 83 4.13 4.46 -2.25
CA GLY A 83 3.92 5.27 -3.46
C GLY A 83 5.03 5.27 -4.53
N SER A 84 6.33 5.13 -4.21
CA SER A 84 7.41 5.03 -5.23
C SER A 84 7.29 3.77 -6.07
N VAL A 85 7.04 2.65 -5.40
CA VAL A 85 6.98 1.33 -6.02
C VAL A 85 5.75 1.24 -6.94
N TYR A 86 4.64 1.88 -6.57
CA TYR A 86 3.49 2.03 -7.45
C TYR A 86 3.79 2.90 -8.68
N LEU A 87 4.50 4.02 -8.53
CA LEU A 87 4.94 4.84 -9.67
C LEU A 87 5.89 4.05 -10.60
N ALA A 88 6.90 3.39 -10.07
CA ALA A 88 7.84 2.58 -10.86
C ALA A 88 7.16 1.43 -11.63
N LYS A 89 6.07 0.89 -11.08
CA LYS A 89 5.27 -0.17 -11.70
C LYS A 89 4.19 0.35 -12.67
N MET A 90 3.87 1.66 -12.65
CA MET A 90 2.92 2.32 -13.55
C MET A 90 3.56 2.81 -14.86
N TYR A 91 4.89 2.97 -14.85
CA TYR A 91 5.69 3.45 -15.99
C TYR A 91 6.51 2.34 -16.69
N LEU A 92 6.30 1.07 -16.34
CA LEU A 92 6.77 -0.13 -17.04
C LEU A 92 5.59 -0.83 -17.70
#